data_AF-A0A849S180-F1
#
_entry.id   AF-A0A849S180-F1
#
_cell.length_a   1.000
_cell.length_b   1.000
_cell.length_c   1.000
_cell.angle_alpha   90.00
_cell.angle_beta   90.00
_cell.angle_gamma   90.00
#
_symmetry.space_group_name_H-M   'P 1'
#
loop_
_entity.id
_entity.type
_entity.pdbx_description
1 polymer ?
#
loop_
_entity_poly.entity_id
_entity_poly.type
_entity_poly.pdbx_seq_one_letter_code
_entity_poly.pdbx_strand_id
1 'polypeptide(L)' 'RIEPRNATLYYKLALLRLKQSKPRLAEDLAKKAAILAARDAGLKKHSWLLVARAREVQGDIKGGKEARAKAEKF' A
#
# COMPACT_ATOMS: atom_id res chain seq x y z
N ARG A 1 18.43 7.15 15.62
CA ARG A 1 17.76 8.25 14.87
C ARG A 1 16.63 7.61 14.08
N ILE A 2 15.38 7.76 14.52
CA ILE A 2 14.21 7.22 13.78
C ILE A 2 13.84 8.26 12.73
N GLU A 3 13.93 7.89 11.45
CA GLU A 3 13.76 8.83 10.35
C GLU A 3 12.30 9.30 10.22
N PRO A 4 12.03 10.61 10.02
CA PRO A 4 10.67 11.21 10.10
C PRO A 4 9.71 10.79 8.98
N ARG A 5 10.14 9.90 8.08
CA ARG A 5 9.45 9.51 6.84
C ARG A 5 9.52 8.02 6.61
N ASN A 6 9.35 7.23 7.67
CA ASN A 6 9.49 5.78 7.58
C ASN A 6 8.31 5.17 6.81
N ALA A 7 8.40 5.19 5.48
CA ALA A 7 7.43 4.59 4.57
C ALA A 7 7.13 3.13 4.95
N THR A 8 8.14 2.42 5.47
CA THR A 8 8.04 1.06 5.99
C THR A 8 7.09 0.96 7.18
N LEU A 9 7.03 1.97 8.05
CA LEU A 9 6.08 1.99 9.17
C LEU A 9 4.63 2.08 8.68
N TYR A 10 4.37 2.98 7.71
CA TYR A 10 3.04 3.10 7.10
C TYR A 10 2.63 1.82 6.38
N TYR A 11 3.57 1.17 5.68
CA TYR A 11 3.35 -0.12 5.04
C TYR A 11 3.00 -1.23 6.05
N LYS A 12 3.77 -1.35 7.14
CA LYS A 12 3.49 -2.31 8.21
C LYS A 12 2.14 -2.05 8.88
N LEU A 13 1.78 -0.78 9.11
CA LEU A 13 0.49 -0.41 9.65
C LEU A 13 -0.64 -0.76 8.68
N ALA A 14 -0.47 -0.51 7.38
CA ALA A 14 -1.43 -0.88 6.35
C ALA A 14 -1.68 -2.40 6.33
N LEU A 15 -0.62 -3.21 6.43
CA LEU A 15 -0.74 -4.68 6.54
C LEU A 15 -1.57 -5.09 7.75
N LEU A 16 -1.32 -4.46 8.91
CA LEU A 16 -2.08 -4.73 10.12
C LEU A 16 -3.56 -4.35 9.96
N ARG A 17 -3.87 -3.21 9.31
CA ARG A 17 -5.25 -2.78 9.06
C ARG A 17 -5.99 -3.72 8.12
N LEU A 18 -5.29 -4.25 7.11
CA LEU A 18 -5.88 -5.24 6.22
C LEU A 18 -6.27 -6.51 6.97
N LYS A 19 -5.38 -7.00 7.86
CA LYS A 19 -5.65 -8.16 8.74
C LYS A 19 -6.82 -7.93 9.70
N GLN A 20 -7.06 -6.69 10.11
CA GLN A 20 -8.17 -6.31 10.99
C GLN A 20 -9.49 -6.07 10.23
N SER A 21 -9.60 -6.52 8.98
CA SER A 21 -10.77 -6.28 8.13
C SER A 21 -11.11 -4.79 7.96
N LYS A 22 -10.08 -3.93 7.99
CA LYS A 22 -10.19 -2.48 7.72
C LYS A 22 -9.51 -2.14 6.38
N PRO A 23 -10.03 -2.65 5.24
CA PRO A 23 -9.36 -2.52 3.96
C PRO A 23 -9.30 -1.07 3.45
N ARG A 24 -10.33 -0.24 3.69
CA ARG A 24 -10.31 1.19 3.37
C ARG A 24 -9.11 1.91 4.01
N LEU A 25 -8.91 1.68 5.31
CA LEU A 25 -7.80 2.28 6.04
C LEU A 25 -6.44 1.70 5.61
N ALA A 26 -6.40 0.40 5.28
CA ALA A 26 -5.20 -0.23 4.74
C ALA A 26 -4.78 0.40 3.41
N GLU A 27 -5.74 0.68 2.51
CA GLU A 27 -5.49 1.34 1.24
C GLU A 27 -4.88 2.74 1.43
N ASP A 28 -5.47 3.58 2.27
CA ASP A 28 -4.98 4.95 2.49
C ASP A 28 -3.55 4.96 3.07
N LEU A 29 -3.29 4.07 4.02
CA LEU A 29 -1.96 3.91 4.61
C LEU A 29 -0.94 3.37 3.60
N ALA A 30 -1.34 2.43 2.76
CA ALA A 30 -0.47 1.88 1.71
C ALA A 30 -0.16 2.93 0.64
N LYS A 31 -1.13 3.75 0.22
CA LYS A 31 -0.87 4.90 -0.68
C LYS A 31 0.11 5.88 -0.05
N LYS A 32 -0.05 6.18 1.25
CA LYS A 32 0.87 7.06 1.97
C LYS A 32 2.28 6.47 2.05
N ALA A 33 2.40 5.16 2.28
CA ALA A 33 3.68 4.45 2.22
C ALA A 33 4.33 4.57 0.83
N ALA A 34 3.57 4.38 -0.25
CA ALA A 34 4.08 4.50 -1.62
C ALA A 34 4.61 5.92 -1.93
N ILE A 35 3.95 6.96 -1.43
CA ILE A 35 4.39 8.36 -1.60
C ILE A 35 5.68 8.60 -0.81
N LEU A 36 5.73 8.14 0.45
CA LEU A 36 6.88 8.34 1.34
C LEU A 36 8.10 7.49 0.95
N ALA A 37 7.88 6.37 0.25
CA ALA A 37 8.94 5.47 -0.19
C ALA A 37 9.94 6.12 -1.16
N ALA A 38 9.66 7.32 -1.70
CA ALA A 38 10.61 8.15 -2.45
C ALA A 38 11.46 7.38 -3.49
N ARG A 39 12.70 7.00 -3.17
CA ARG A 39 13.62 6.27 -4.06
C ARG A 39 13.58 4.75 -3.93
N ASP A 40 12.88 4.22 -2.92
CA ASP A 40 12.69 2.79 -2.70
C ASP A 40 11.59 2.25 -3.62
N ALA A 41 11.99 1.83 -4.81
CA ALA A 41 11.11 1.22 -5.80
C ALA A 41 10.47 -0.08 -5.29
N GLY A 42 11.22 -0.88 -4.51
CA GLY A 42 10.72 -2.10 -3.90
C GLY A 42 9.56 -1.82 -2.95
N LEU A 43 9.72 -0.85 -2.04
CA LEU A 43 8.66 -0.47 -1.11
C LEU A 43 7.47 0.17 -1.82
N LYS A 44 7.68 0.93 -2.89
CA LYS A 44 6.60 1.42 -3.76
C LYS A 44 5.80 0.27 -4.37
N LYS A 45 6.47 -0.71 -4.97
CA LYS A 45 5.84 -1.90 -5.55
C LYS A 45 5.00 -2.63 -4.51
N HIS A 46 5.59 -2.96 -3.35
CA HIS A 46 4.87 -3.63 -2.27
C HIS A 46 3.67 -2.84 -1.76
N SER A 47 3.79 -1.50 -1.67
CA SER A 47 2.70 -0.63 -1.25
C SER A 47 1.54 -0.64 -2.26
N TRP A 48 1.82 -0.60 -3.56
CA TRP A 48 0.79 -0.68 -4.60
C TRP A 48 0.13 -2.06 -4.68
N LEU A 49 0.87 -3.14 -4.45
CA LEU A 49 0.30 -4.48 -4.30
C LEU A 49 -0.64 -4.57 -3.10
N LEU A 50 -0.31 -3.89 -2.00
CA LEU A 50 -1.17 -3.83 -0.83
C LEU A 50 -2.45 -3.02 -1.08
N VAL A 51 -2.37 -1.91 -1.82
CA VAL A 51 -3.54 -1.16 -2.31
C VAL A 51 -4.42 -2.06 -3.17
N ALA A 52 -3.82 -2.82 -4.10
CA ALA A 52 -4.57 -3.74 -4.95
C ALA A 52 -5.35 -4.76 -4.12
N ARG A 53 -4.69 -5.40 -3.14
CA ARG A 53 -5.33 -6.36 -2.26
C ARG A 53 -6.43 -5.73 -1.40
N ALA A 54 -6.20 -4.53 -0.88
CA ALA A 54 -7.20 -3.81 -0.09
C ALA A 54 -8.44 -3.47 -0.91
N ARG A 55 -8.29 -3.10 -2.19
CA ARG A 55 -9.41 -2.85 -3.11
C ARG A 55 -10.16 -4.12 -3.49
N GLU A 56 -9.44 -5.20 -3.78
CA GLU A 56 -10.06 -6.52 -4.04
C GLU A 56 -10.93 -6.97 -2.86
N VAL A 57 -10.46 -6.79 -1.61
CA VAL A 57 -11.23 -7.11 -0.39
C VAL A 57 -12.45 -6.20 -0.22
N GLN A 58 -12.42 -4.98 -0.74
CA GLN A 58 -13.58 -4.07 -0.76
C GLN A 58 -14.58 -4.38 -1.87
N GLY A 59 -14.29 -5.34 -2.75
CA GLY A 59 -15.08 -5.65 -3.95
C GLY A 59 -14.71 -4.81 -5.18
N ASP A 60 -13.74 -3.90 -5.08
CA ASP A 60 -13.23 -3.12 -6.20
C ASP A 60 -12.14 -3.87 -6.96
N ILE A 61 -12.58 -4.87 -7.74
CA ILE A 61 -11.68 -5.70 -8.55
C ILE A 61 -10.99 -4.88 -9.65
N LYS A 62 -11.70 -3.90 -10.23
CA LYS A 62 -11.15 -3.03 -11.29
C LYS A 62 -10.03 -2.16 -10.73
N GLY A 63 -10.28 -1.43 -9.64
CA GLY A 63 -9.26 -0.63 -8.98
C GLY A 63 -8.13 -1.47 -8.39
N GLY A 64 -8.40 -2.72 -8.01
CA GLY A 64 -7.38 -3.70 -7.65
C GLY A 64 -6.41 -4.01 -8.79
N LYS A 65 -6.95 -4.30 -9.99
CA LYS A 65 -6.14 -4.54 -11.20
C LYS A 65 -5.32 -3.32 -11.59
N GLU A 66 -5.91 -2.12 -11.55
CA GLU A 66 -5.20 -0.86 -11.83
C GLU A 66 -4.03 -0.63 -10.86
N ALA A 67 -4.23 -0.88 -9.57
CA ALA A 67 -3.19 -0.77 -8.57
C ALA A 67 -2.08 -1.81 -8.77
N ARG A 68 -2.41 -3.04 -9.17
CA ARG A 68 -1.42 -4.08 -9.51
C ARG A 68 -0.62 -3.69 -10.76
N ALA A 69 -1.27 -3.19 -11.80
CA ALA A 69 -0.59 -2.69 -13.00
C ALA A 69 0.34 -1.52 -12.68
N LYS A 70 -0.02 -0.66 -11.71
CA LYS A 70 0.85 0.40 -11.22
C LYS A 70 2.04 -0.14 -10.42
N ALA A 71 1.86 -1.21 -9.66
CA ALA A 71 2.94 -1.88 -8.94
C ALA A 71 4.01 -2.45 -9.90
N GLU A 72 3.62 -2.95 -11.07
CA GLU A 72 4.56 -3.47 -12.08
C GLU A 72 5.40 -2.38 -12.77
N LYS A 73 5.06 -1.09 -12.60
CA LYS A 73 5.84 0.03 -13.16
C LYS A 73 7.01 0.46 -12.27
N PHE A 74 7.15 -0.13 -11.08
CA PHE A 74 8.21 0.14 -10.12
C PHE A 74 9.07 -1.12 -9.96
#